data_AF-A0A926GQU8-F1
#
_entry.id   AF-A0A926GQU8-F1
#
_cell.length_a   1.000
_cell.length_b   1.000
_cell.length_c   1.000
_cell.angle_alpha   90.00
_cell.angle_beta   90.00
_cell.angle_gamma   90.00
#
_symmetry.space_group_name_H-M   'P 1'
#
loop_
_entity.id
_entity.type
_entity.pdbx_description
1 polymer ?
#
loop_
_entity_poly.entity_id
_entity_poly.type
_entity_poly.pdbx_seq_one_letter_code
_entity_poly.pdbx_strand_id
1 'polypeptide(L)'
;MTTIEDDLVPLAESQDESDDSRQIVRNQQKLRRREIENQLIRVKQSWSKDRDQLMIRNKYGRKYVPTNVQAVIIGTMFVFFALLWLIISPAFYPVSLFMMILGSIIVWGIARKAQNYFVAEATYRAEIDRLSKELQQVDYQSGR
;
A
#
# COMPACT_ATOMS: atom_id res chain seq x y z
N MET A 1 45.88 -60.78 -29.83
CA MET A 1 46.42 -59.74 -28.94
C MET A 1 45.47 -58.58 -29.08
N THR A 2 44.44 -58.58 -28.23
CA THR A 2 43.20 -57.80 -28.40
C THR A 2 43.32 -56.45 -27.71
N THR A 3 42.87 -55.45 -28.45
CA THR A 3 42.84 -54.01 -28.18
C THR A 3 42.23 -53.66 -26.83
N ILE A 4 42.94 -52.81 -26.07
CA ILE A 4 42.47 -52.15 -24.85
C ILE A 4 42.25 -50.68 -25.24
N GLU A 5 41.07 -50.36 -25.75
CA GLU A 5 40.59 -48.99 -25.97
C GLU A 5 39.08 -49.05 -25.73
N ASP A 6 38.60 -48.71 -24.53
CA ASP A 6 37.16 -48.40 -24.35
C ASP A 6 36.77 -47.68 -23.04
N ASP A 7 37.64 -47.52 -22.04
CA ASP A 7 37.19 -47.02 -20.72
C ASP A 7 37.47 -45.53 -20.40
N LEU A 8 37.78 -44.69 -21.40
CA LEU A 8 38.11 -43.27 -21.15
C LEU A 8 36.94 -42.27 -21.29
N VAL A 9 35.70 -42.75 -21.47
CA VAL A 9 34.52 -41.88 -21.58
C VAL A 9 33.49 -42.16 -20.47
N PRO A 10 33.67 -41.58 -19.25
CA PRO A 10 32.47 -41.22 -18.47
C PRO A 10 32.54 -39.93 -17.62
N LEU A 11 33.65 -39.19 -17.61
CA LEU A 11 33.79 -38.04 -16.68
C LEU A 11 33.38 -36.68 -17.27
N ALA A 12 33.47 -36.50 -18.59
CA ALA A 12 33.13 -35.23 -19.23
C ALA A 12 31.60 -34.98 -19.28
N GLU A 13 30.81 -36.03 -19.50
CA GLU A 13 29.35 -35.94 -19.68
C GLU A 13 28.61 -35.69 -18.34
N SER A 14 29.13 -36.22 -17.23
CA SER A 14 28.56 -35.99 -15.90
C SER A 14 28.85 -34.59 -15.33
N GLN A 15 29.89 -33.91 -15.79
CA GLN A 15 30.18 -32.52 -15.39
C GLN A 15 29.25 -31.52 -16.09
N ASP A 16 28.92 -31.75 -17.36
CA ASP A 16 28.09 -30.87 -18.18
C ASP A 16 26.64 -30.78 -17.65
N GLU A 17 26.06 -31.91 -17.27
CA GLU A 17 24.70 -31.98 -16.70
C GLU A 17 24.59 -31.26 -15.33
N SER A 18 25.69 -31.24 -14.57
CA SER A 18 25.73 -30.55 -13.26
C SER A 18 25.79 -29.02 -13.40
N ASP A 19 26.45 -28.52 -14.45
CA ASP A 19 26.57 -27.08 -14.69
C ASP A 19 25.30 -26.50 -15.31
N ASP A 20 24.63 -27.22 -16.20
CA ASP A 20 23.32 -26.80 -16.73
C ASP A 20 22.26 -26.71 -15.62
N SER A 21 22.22 -27.72 -14.73
CA SER A 21 21.35 -27.71 -13.54
C SER A 21 21.57 -26.47 -12.65
N ARG A 22 22.83 -26.08 -12.45
CA ARG A 22 23.18 -24.86 -11.67
C ARG A 22 22.78 -23.57 -12.38
N GLN A 23 22.83 -23.53 -13.71
CA GLN A 23 22.37 -22.37 -14.48
C GLN A 23 20.84 -22.24 -14.42
N ILE A 24 20.11 -23.35 -14.52
CA ILE A 24 18.65 -23.38 -14.41
C ILE A 24 18.21 -22.85 -13.04
N VAL A 25 18.80 -23.32 -11.94
CA VAL A 25 18.46 -22.85 -10.58
C VAL A 25 18.73 -21.36 -10.43
N ARG A 26 19.89 -20.87 -10.89
CA ARG A 26 20.24 -19.43 -10.86
C ARG A 26 19.26 -18.58 -11.69
N ASN A 27 18.84 -19.07 -12.85
CA ASN A 27 17.89 -18.37 -13.70
C ASN A 27 16.49 -18.35 -13.08
N GLN A 28 16.04 -19.44 -12.48
CA GLN A 28 14.77 -19.49 -11.74
C GLN A 28 14.76 -18.52 -10.55
N GLN A 29 15.85 -18.42 -9.80
CA GLN A 29 15.98 -17.45 -8.70
C GLN A 29 15.92 -16.00 -9.21
N LYS A 30 16.64 -15.68 -10.30
CA LYS A 30 16.58 -14.35 -10.93
C LYS A 30 15.17 -13.99 -11.39
N LEU A 31 14.45 -14.96 -11.96
CA LEU A 31 13.05 -14.76 -12.39
C LEU A 31 12.13 -14.50 -11.19
N ARG A 32 12.23 -15.32 -10.12
CA ARG A 32 11.45 -15.10 -8.88
C ARG A 32 11.73 -13.72 -8.27
N ARG A 33 13.00 -13.32 -8.22
CA ARG A 33 13.40 -12.01 -7.70
C ARG A 33 12.74 -10.87 -8.49
N ARG A 34 12.80 -10.92 -9.82
CA ARG A 34 12.16 -9.92 -10.70
C ARG A 34 10.64 -9.91 -10.56
N GLU A 35 10.03 -11.07 -10.37
CA GLU A 35 8.58 -11.17 -10.14
C GLU A 35 8.18 -10.46 -8.84
N ILE A 36 8.88 -10.72 -7.74
CA ILE A 36 8.63 -10.04 -6.45
C ILE A 36 8.86 -8.53 -6.58
N GLU A 37 9.93 -8.10 -7.25
CA GLU A 37 10.20 -6.68 -7.50
C GLU A 37 9.06 -6.02 -8.31
N ASN A 38 8.60 -6.68 -9.36
CA ASN A 38 7.47 -6.21 -10.17
C ASN A 38 6.18 -6.11 -9.34
N GLN A 39 5.89 -7.10 -8.50
CA GLN A 39 4.73 -7.05 -7.61
C GLN A 39 4.82 -5.88 -6.64
N LEU A 40 6.00 -5.64 -6.06
CA LEU A 40 6.23 -4.52 -5.14
C LEU A 40 6.05 -3.16 -5.84
N ILE A 41 6.45 -3.04 -7.11
CA ILE A 41 6.20 -1.85 -7.93
C ILE A 41 4.70 -1.68 -8.20
N ARG A 42 4.00 -2.76 -8.57
CA ARG A 42 2.54 -2.73 -8.82
C ARG A 42 1.76 -2.30 -7.59
N VAL A 43 2.09 -2.86 -6.42
CA VAL A 43 1.46 -2.51 -5.13
C VAL A 43 1.74 -1.05 -4.76
N LYS A 44 2.95 -0.54 -5.01
CA LYS A 44 3.27 0.89 -4.83
C LYS A 44 2.46 1.79 -5.76
N GLN A 45 2.28 1.39 -7.03
CA GLN A 45 1.51 2.16 -8.00
C GLN A 45 0.01 2.16 -7.68
N SER A 46 -0.56 1.01 -7.32
CA SER A 46 -1.96 0.93 -6.91
C SER A 46 -2.22 1.78 -5.67
N TRP A 47 -1.36 1.67 -4.65
CA TRP A 47 -1.46 2.50 -3.46
C TRP A 47 -1.37 3.98 -3.78
N SER A 48 -0.46 4.41 -4.66
CA SER A 48 -0.37 5.83 -5.05
C SER A 48 -1.68 6.33 -5.65
N LYS A 49 -2.35 5.51 -6.46
CA LYS A 49 -3.65 5.84 -7.08
C LYS A 49 -4.77 5.87 -6.04
N ASP A 50 -4.82 4.88 -5.15
CA ASP A 50 -5.86 4.77 -4.13
C ASP A 50 -5.73 5.87 -3.08
N ARG A 51 -4.50 6.12 -2.63
CA ARG A 51 -4.15 7.23 -1.72
C ARG A 51 -4.62 8.57 -2.28
N ASP A 52 -4.39 8.81 -3.56
CA ASP A 52 -4.79 10.05 -4.23
C ASP A 52 -6.32 10.27 -4.24
N GLN A 53 -7.11 9.19 -4.36
CA GLN A 53 -8.58 9.28 -4.28
C GLN A 53 -9.06 9.54 -2.85
N LEU A 54 -8.34 9.00 -1.86
CA LEU A 54 -8.68 9.13 -0.45
C LEU A 54 -8.26 10.47 0.16
N MET A 55 -7.25 11.14 -0.41
CA MET A 55 -6.81 12.47 0.03
C MET A 55 -7.86 13.57 -0.23
N ILE A 56 -7.79 14.67 0.54
CA ILE A 56 -8.62 15.86 0.34
C ILE A 56 -7.78 16.93 -0.37
N ARG A 57 -8.34 17.58 -1.39
CA ARG A 57 -7.68 18.65 -2.13
C ARG A 57 -8.16 19.99 -1.60
N ASN A 58 -7.23 20.88 -1.26
CA ASN A 58 -7.57 22.25 -0.91
C ASN A 58 -7.82 23.11 -2.17
N LYS A 59 -8.33 24.33 -1.99
CA LYS A 59 -8.56 25.29 -3.10
C LYS A 59 -7.29 25.67 -3.89
N TYR A 60 -6.11 25.46 -3.30
CA TYR A 60 -4.80 25.72 -3.92
C TYR A 60 -4.21 24.47 -4.60
N GLY A 61 -5.00 23.41 -4.74
CA GLY A 61 -4.59 22.17 -5.39
C GLY A 61 -3.68 21.25 -4.57
N ARG A 62 -3.29 21.65 -3.34
CA ARG A 62 -2.48 20.83 -2.42
C ARG A 62 -3.33 19.70 -1.85
N LYS A 63 -2.79 18.48 -1.86
CA LYS A 63 -3.40 17.28 -1.29
C LYS A 63 -2.96 17.12 0.15
N TYR A 64 -3.90 16.87 1.06
CA TYR A 64 -3.61 16.57 2.46
C TYR A 64 -4.24 15.24 2.86
N VAL A 65 -3.59 14.57 3.81
CA VAL A 65 -4.15 13.37 4.43
C VAL A 65 -5.33 13.81 5.31
N PRO A 66 -6.54 13.26 5.10
CA PRO A 66 -7.67 13.54 5.97
C PRO A 66 -7.33 13.06 7.39
N THR A 67 -7.21 13.99 8.33
CA THR A 67 -6.96 13.66 9.74
C THR A 67 -8.25 13.79 10.52
N ASN A 68 -8.45 12.87 11.47
CA ASN A 68 -9.58 12.95 12.40
C ASN A 68 -9.58 14.28 13.18
N VAL A 69 -8.38 14.82 13.45
CA VAL A 69 -8.20 16.10 14.15
C VAL A 69 -8.84 17.27 13.38
N GLN A 70 -8.68 17.33 12.05
CA GLN A 70 -9.32 18.38 11.26
C GLN A 70 -10.85 18.26 11.26
N ALA A 71 -11.38 17.04 11.18
CA ALA A 71 -12.83 16.81 11.27
C ALA A 71 -13.39 17.28 12.62
N VAL A 72 -12.68 16.98 13.71
CA VAL A 72 -13.04 17.42 15.07
C VAL A 72 -13.01 18.95 15.18
N ILE A 73 -11.93 19.61 14.75
CA ILE A 73 -11.81 21.07 14.82
C ILE A 73 -12.95 21.75 14.05
N ILE A 74 -13.20 21.33 12.81
CA ILE A 74 -14.27 21.90 11.97
C ILE A 74 -15.63 21.65 12.60
N GLY A 75 -15.89 20.42 13.06
CA GLY A 75 -17.15 20.06 13.71
C GLY A 75 -17.40 20.87 14.98
N THR A 76 -16.38 21.00 15.84
CA THR A 76 -16.46 21.80 17.07
C THR A 76 -16.76 23.27 16.77
N MET A 77 -16.06 23.89 15.82
CA MET A 77 -16.36 25.27 15.41
C MET A 77 -17.80 25.43 14.91
N PHE A 78 -18.28 24.47 14.14
CA PHE A 78 -19.64 24.50 13.59
C PHE A 78 -20.72 24.42 14.69
N VAL A 79 -20.53 23.53 15.66
CA VAL A 79 -21.44 23.37 16.81
C VAL A 79 -21.46 24.64 17.66
N PHE A 80 -20.30 25.22 17.97
CA PHE A 80 -20.22 26.48 18.71
C PHE A 80 -20.95 27.61 17.99
N PHE A 81 -20.78 27.73 16.68
CA PHE A 81 -21.43 28.76 15.89
C PHE A 81 -22.95 28.58 15.87
N ALA A 82 -23.43 27.34 15.69
CA ALA A 82 -24.86 27.04 15.72
C ALA A 82 -25.49 27.32 17.10
N LEU A 83 -24.80 26.99 18.20
CA LEU A 83 -25.25 27.30 19.56
C LEU A 83 -25.30 28.81 19.83
N LEU A 84 -24.29 29.55 19.38
CA LEU A 84 -24.23 31.00 19.54
C LEU A 84 -25.39 31.70 18.82
N TRP A 85 -25.70 31.28 17.59
CA TRP A 85 -26.87 31.79 16.86
C TRP A 85 -28.20 31.49 17.55
N LEU A 86 -28.34 30.30 18.15
CA LEU A 86 -29.54 29.88 18.85
C LEU A 86 -29.81 30.72 20.11
N ILE A 87 -28.76 31.17 20.80
CA ILE A 87 -28.86 32.05 21.98
C ILE A 87 -29.21 33.48 21.58
N ILE A 88 -28.59 34.01 20.51
CA ILE A 88 -28.72 35.42 20.12
C ILE A 88 -30.09 35.70 19.48
N SER A 89 -30.63 34.76 18.70
CA SER A 89 -31.92 34.98 18.04
C SER A 89 -32.69 33.66 17.86
N PRO A 90 -33.66 33.39 18.74
CA PRO A 90 -34.53 32.22 18.66
C PRO A 90 -35.31 32.12 17.34
N ALA A 91 -35.52 33.24 16.64
CA ALA A 91 -36.17 33.25 15.33
C ALA A 91 -35.38 32.48 14.25
N PHE A 92 -34.07 32.26 14.44
CA PHE A 92 -33.24 31.45 13.54
C PHE A 92 -33.19 29.97 13.91
N TYR A 93 -33.98 29.48 14.88
CA TYR A 93 -34.02 28.07 15.25
C TYR A 93 -34.05 27.08 14.06
N PRO A 94 -34.92 27.22 13.04
CA PRO A 94 -34.92 26.31 11.90
C PRO A 94 -33.62 26.37 11.09
N VAL A 95 -33.00 27.54 10.97
CA VAL A 95 -31.72 27.74 10.26
C VAL A 95 -30.56 27.11 11.05
N SER A 96 -30.50 27.32 12.36
CA SER A 96 -29.48 26.73 13.23
C SER A 96 -29.56 25.21 13.24
N LEU A 97 -30.77 24.65 13.28
CA LEU A 97 -30.98 23.21 13.24
C LEU A 97 -30.59 22.61 11.89
N PHE A 98 -30.93 23.28 10.79
CA PHE A 98 -30.46 22.90 9.44
C PHE A 98 -28.93 22.91 9.35
N MET A 99 -28.28 23.95 9.89
CA MET A 99 -26.83 24.06 9.94
C MET A 99 -26.22 22.91 10.76
N MET A 100 -26.75 22.58 11.93
CA MET A 100 -26.26 21.44 12.72
C MET A 100 -26.35 20.11 11.95
N ILE A 101 -27.46 19.85 11.24
CA ILE A 101 -27.62 18.64 10.42
C ILE A 101 -26.60 18.64 9.29
N LEU A 102 -26.49 19.74 8.54
CA LEU A 102 -25.56 19.85 7.41
C LEU A 102 -24.10 19.68 7.86
N GLY A 103 -23.71 20.35 8.96
CA GLY A 103 -22.40 20.23 9.56
C GLY A 103 -22.09 18.79 9.99
N SER A 104 -23.07 18.10 10.59
CA SER A 104 -22.92 16.69 11.00
C SER A 104 -22.68 15.77 9.80
N ILE A 105 -23.39 15.97 8.69
CA ILE A 105 -23.19 15.19 7.45
C ILE A 105 -21.77 15.40 6.90
N ILE A 106 -21.29 16.65 6.88
CA ILE A 106 -19.95 16.99 6.40
C ILE A 106 -18.88 16.34 7.28
N VAL A 107 -18.99 16.48 8.60
CA VAL A 107 -18.05 15.88 9.56
C VAL A 107 -18.05 14.36 9.43
N TRP A 108 -19.22 13.73 9.32
CA TRP A 108 -19.33 12.28 9.12
C TRP A 108 -18.66 11.83 7.82
N GLY A 109 -18.83 12.57 6.72
CA GLY A 109 -18.18 12.28 5.45
C GLY A 109 -16.64 12.33 5.54
N ILE A 110 -16.10 13.35 6.22
CA ILE A 110 -14.64 13.49 6.42
C ILE A 110 -14.12 12.37 7.33
N ALA A 111 -14.80 12.08 8.44
CA ALA A 111 -14.40 11.02 9.38
C ALA A 111 -14.37 9.64 8.70
N ARG A 112 -15.39 9.31 7.90
CA ARG A 112 -15.43 8.06 7.14
C ARG A 112 -14.29 7.97 6.13
N LYS A 113 -13.96 9.07 5.45
CA LYS A 113 -12.84 9.11 4.49
C LYS A 113 -11.49 8.90 5.18
N ALA A 114 -11.31 9.49 6.37
CA ALA A 114 -10.13 9.29 7.19
C ALA A 114 -9.99 7.83 7.65
N GLN A 115 -11.06 7.22 8.15
CA GLN A 115 -11.05 5.79 8.54
C GLN A 115 -10.66 4.88 7.37
N ASN A 116 -11.28 5.09 6.20
CA ASN A 116 -10.95 4.31 5.01
C ASN A 116 -9.48 4.48 4.59
N TYR A 117 -8.92 5.69 4.74
CA TYR A 117 -7.50 5.94 4.48
C TYR A 117 -6.61 5.12 5.42
N PHE A 118 -6.87 5.15 6.74
CA PHE A 118 -6.05 4.42 7.70
C PHE A 118 -6.13 2.90 7.51
N VAL A 119 -7.32 2.38 7.22
CA VAL A 119 -7.50 0.94 6.94
C VAL A 119 -6.74 0.55 5.66
N ALA A 120 -6.90 1.31 4.58
CA ALA A 120 -6.21 1.02 3.33
C ALA A 120 -4.68 1.15 3.47
N GLU A 121 -4.19 2.12 4.24
CA GLU A 121 -2.77 2.27 4.55
C GLU A 121 -2.23 1.08 5.35
N ALA A 122 -2.99 0.60 6.34
CA ALA A 122 -2.59 -0.54 7.14
C ALA A 122 -2.46 -1.81 6.27
N THR A 123 -3.43 -2.05 5.37
CA THR A 123 -3.37 -3.19 4.43
C THR A 123 -2.18 -3.07 3.49
N TYR A 124 -1.95 -1.90 2.91
CA TYR A 124 -0.79 -1.64 2.04
C TYR A 124 0.54 -1.90 2.77
N ARG A 125 0.68 -1.41 4.01
CA ARG A 125 1.89 -1.63 4.82
C ARG A 125 2.12 -3.11 5.10
N ALA A 126 1.07 -3.85 5.44
CA ALA A 126 1.16 -5.29 5.67
C ALA A 126 1.62 -6.06 4.40
N GLU A 127 1.15 -5.65 3.23
CA GLU A 127 1.52 -6.28 1.96
C GLU A 127 2.97 -5.98 1.56
N ILE A 128 3.43 -4.74 1.74
CA ILE A 128 4.84 -4.36 1.53
C ILE A 128 5.76 -5.11 2.49
N ASP A 129 5.39 -5.24 3.76
CA ASP A 129 6.17 -5.98 4.75
C ASP A 129 6.25 -7.47 4.39
N ARG A 130 5.18 -8.05 3.84
CA ARG A 130 5.20 -9.43 3.35
C ARG A 130 6.14 -9.60 2.16
N LEU A 131 5.97 -8.80 1.11
CA LEU A 131 6.77 -8.90 -0.11
C LEU A 131 8.26 -8.60 0.15
N SER A 132 8.56 -7.67 1.04
CA SER A 132 9.95 -7.37 1.43
C SER A 132 10.60 -8.54 2.19
N LYS A 133 9.87 -9.24 3.05
CA LYS A 133 10.35 -10.48 3.71
C LYS A 133 10.58 -11.60 2.69
N GLU A 134 9.66 -11.79 1.75
CA GLU A 134 9.83 -12.78 0.67
C GLU A 134 11.08 -12.47 -0.17
N LEU A 135 11.31 -11.20 -0.50
CA LEU A 135 12.53 -10.77 -1.21
C LEU A 135 13.81 -11.04 -0.41
N GLN A 136 13.81 -10.72 0.90
CA GLN A 136 14.96 -11.00 1.78
C GLN A 136 15.25 -12.51 1.88
N GLN A 137 14.23 -13.36 1.91
CA GLN A 137 14.41 -14.81 1.89
C GLN A 137 15.04 -15.30 0.59
N VAL A 138 14.62 -14.75 -0.55
CA VAL A 138 15.21 -15.08 -1.86
C VAL A 138 16.67 -14.62 -1.93
N ASP A 139 16.98 -13.40 -1.48
CA ASP A 139 18.36 -12.89 -1.46
C ASP A 139 19.26 -13.72 -0.52
N TYR A 140 18.73 -14.14 0.65
CA TYR A 140 19.44 -15.03 1.57
C TYR A 140 19.77 -16.39 0.95
N GLN A 141 18.85 -16.95 0.16
CA GLN A 141 19.08 -18.21 -0.56
C GLN A 141 20.01 -18.07 -1.77
N SER A 142 20.18 -16.86 -2.31
CA SER A 142 21.10 -16.59 -3.43
C SER A 142 22.54 -16.33 -2.99
N GLY A 143 22.78 -16.01 -1.71
CA GLY A 143 24.11 -15.73 -1.14
C GLY A 143 24.83 -16.95 -0.56
N ARG A 144 24.20 -18.13 -0.59
CA ARG A 144 24.80 -19.43 -0.25
C ARG A 144 25.06 -20.22 -1.51
#